data_AF-A0A0M6WXP8-F1
#
_entry.id   AF-A0A0M6WXP8-F1
#
_cell.length_a   1.000
_cell.length_b   1.000
_cell.length_c   1.000
_cell.angle_alpha   90.00
_cell.angle_beta   90.00
_cell.angle_gamma   90.00
#
_symmetry.space_group_name_H-M   'P 1'
#
loop_
_entity.id
_entity.type
_entity.pdbx_description
1 polymer ?
#
loop_
_entity_poly.entity_id
_entity_poly.type
_entity_poly.pdbx_seq_one_letter_code
_entity_poly.pdbx_strand_id
1 'polypeptide(L)'
;MNTSTLSGICAENNSLVLSNKSYYSWTTSSGGKYTWTVNNGRIGWAASESLLAENTNQKGTNYKWEMRKASNILSDLAQGKSVWGYLYSNEEVLSVCEKVGISPGFFSIDAGAGKRTYLLQESGKTINVDAKIKQLNDINWIEIGYKEGDTFSVYGKEYAIDSSGHINVSAEDEFISTEIKYPSRSI
;
A
#
# COMPACT_ATOMS: atom_id res chain seq x y z
N MET A 1 -0.65 -23.73 18.28
CA MET A 1 0.19 -23.55 17.07
C MET A 1 1.52 -22.99 17.55
N ASN A 2 2.67 -23.45 17.05
CA ASN A 2 3.97 -22.93 17.49
C ASN A 2 4.41 -21.77 16.59
N THR A 3 4.32 -20.54 17.08
CA THR A 3 4.61 -19.29 16.35
C THR A 3 6.04 -19.22 15.81
N SER A 4 6.98 -19.97 16.38
CA SER A 4 8.37 -20.02 15.91
C SER A 4 8.57 -20.81 14.62
N THR A 5 7.57 -21.59 14.20
CA THR A 5 7.61 -22.42 12.98
C THR A 5 6.84 -21.81 11.80
N LEU A 6 6.13 -20.70 12.03
CA LEU A 6 5.39 -19.99 10.99
C LEU A 6 6.32 -19.07 10.20
N SER A 7 6.10 -18.98 8.88
CA SER A 7 6.76 -18.00 8.02
C SER A 7 6.47 -16.57 8.50
N GLY A 8 7.48 -15.70 8.42
CA GLY A 8 7.31 -14.28 8.71
C GLY A 8 6.45 -13.58 7.64
N ILE A 9 5.81 -12.47 8.02
CA ILE A 9 5.21 -11.55 7.05
C ILE A 9 6.35 -10.72 6.45
N CYS A 10 6.80 -11.09 5.26
CA CYS A 10 7.92 -10.46 4.58
C CYS A 10 7.64 -10.38 3.09
N ALA A 11 7.94 -9.23 2.50
CA ALA A 11 7.89 -8.99 1.07
C ALA A 11 9.19 -9.48 0.42
N GLU A 12 9.07 -9.90 -0.83
CA GLU A 12 10.19 -10.24 -1.70
C GLU A 12 10.09 -9.35 -2.94
N ASN A 13 11.19 -8.69 -3.33
CA ASN A 13 11.21 -7.75 -4.46
C ASN A 13 10.10 -6.68 -4.38
N ASN A 14 9.91 -6.09 -3.20
CA ASN A 14 8.86 -5.12 -2.90
C ASN A 14 7.42 -5.64 -3.14
N SER A 15 7.23 -6.96 -3.12
CA SER A 15 5.94 -7.61 -3.29
C SER A 15 5.61 -8.45 -2.06
N LEU A 16 4.56 -8.07 -1.33
CA LEU A 16 4.05 -8.82 -0.20
C LEU A 16 2.96 -9.79 -0.67
N VAL A 17 3.32 -11.06 -0.79
CA VAL A 17 2.40 -12.13 -1.21
C VAL A 17 2.10 -13.05 -0.03
N LEU A 18 0.86 -13.06 0.41
CA LEU A 18 0.38 -13.85 1.53
C LEU A 18 -0.76 -14.77 1.08
N SER A 19 -0.67 -16.03 1.47
CA SER A 19 -1.68 -17.04 1.17
C SER A 19 -2.97 -16.75 1.93
N ASN A 20 -4.09 -16.82 1.23
CA ASN A 20 -5.41 -16.66 1.85
C ASN A 20 -5.67 -17.79 2.86
N LYS A 21 -6.44 -17.49 3.92
CA LYS A 21 -6.79 -18.42 5.02
C LYS A 21 -5.57 -19.09 5.66
N SER A 22 -4.46 -18.35 5.79
CA SER A 22 -3.19 -18.87 6.30
C SER A 22 -2.71 -18.12 7.54
N TYR A 23 -1.69 -18.67 8.19
CA TYR A 23 -1.11 -18.15 9.43
C TYR A 23 0.36 -17.77 9.22
N TYR A 24 0.77 -16.67 9.86
CA TYR A 24 2.12 -16.11 9.78
C TYR A 24 2.63 -15.69 11.16
N SER A 25 3.94 -15.53 11.28
CA SER A 25 4.60 -14.99 12.46
C SER A 25 4.79 -13.47 12.31
N TRP A 26 4.37 -12.72 13.33
CA TRP A 26 4.69 -11.29 13.46
C TRP A 26 5.61 -11.09 14.66
N THR A 27 6.70 -10.37 14.47
CA THR A 27 7.62 -10.00 15.56
C THR A 27 7.43 -8.53 15.93
N THR A 28 7.00 -8.24 17.16
CA THR A 28 6.85 -6.87 17.66
C THR A 28 8.20 -6.20 17.84
N SER A 29 8.22 -4.88 18.00
CA SER A 29 9.49 -4.15 18.21
C SER A 29 10.19 -4.55 19.51
N SER A 30 9.46 -5.12 20.48
CA SER A 30 10.02 -5.72 21.70
C SER A 30 10.57 -7.14 21.51
N GLY A 31 10.51 -7.70 20.30
CA GLY A 31 10.95 -9.07 20.00
C GLY A 31 9.92 -10.16 20.28
N GLY A 32 8.73 -9.81 20.76
CA GLY A 32 7.64 -10.76 20.98
C GLY A 32 7.09 -11.32 19.68
N LYS A 33 6.90 -12.64 19.60
CA LYS A 33 6.37 -13.32 18.40
C LYS A 33 4.91 -13.69 18.58
N TYR A 34 4.07 -13.30 17.63
CA TYR A 34 2.62 -13.50 17.68
C TYR A 34 2.11 -14.13 16.39
N THR A 35 1.06 -14.94 16.53
CA THR A 35 0.39 -15.56 15.39
C THR A 35 -0.54 -14.54 14.71
N TRP A 36 -0.33 -14.32 13.43
CA TRP A 36 -1.20 -13.50 12.56
C TRP A 36 -1.93 -14.39 11.56
N THR A 37 -3.10 -13.93 11.13
CA THR A 37 -3.99 -14.57 10.18
C THR A 37 -4.14 -13.69 8.95
N VAL A 38 -4.29 -14.36 7.80
CA VAL A 38 -4.61 -13.72 6.53
C VAL A 38 -5.92 -14.30 6.03
N ASN A 39 -6.92 -13.44 5.77
CA ASN A 39 -8.21 -13.86 5.26
C ASN A 39 -8.82 -12.76 4.38
N ASN A 40 -8.80 -12.98 3.06
CA ASN A 40 -9.39 -12.12 2.05
C ASN A 40 -9.03 -10.63 2.24
N GLY A 41 -7.73 -10.33 2.26
CA GLY A 41 -7.19 -8.98 2.46
C GLY A 41 -7.23 -8.47 3.90
N ARG A 42 -7.72 -9.25 4.87
CA ARG A 42 -7.56 -8.95 6.30
C ARG A 42 -6.30 -9.62 6.82
N ILE A 43 -5.39 -8.81 7.35
CA ILE A 43 -4.09 -9.25 7.87
C ILE A 43 -4.01 -8.77 9.32
N GLY A 44 -3.91 -9.68 10.28
CA GLY A 44 -3.89 -9.30 11.68
C GLY A 44 -3.86 -10.46 12.66
N TRP A 45 -3.74 -10.15 13.94
CA TRP A 45 -3.66 -11.13 15.02
C TRP A 45 -4.74 -12.23 14.96
N ALA A 46 -4.37 -13.46 15.31
CA ALA A 46 -5.35 -14.52 15.49
C ALA A 46 -6.23 -14.23 16.72
N ALA A 47 -7.54 -14.47 16.62
CA ALA A 47 -8.47 -14.25 17.75
C ALA A 47 -8.09 -15.05 19.01
N SER A 48 -7.44 -16.22 18.85
CA SER A 48 -6.91 -17.03 19.94
C SER A 48 -5.81 -16.33 20.76
N GLU A 49 -5.07 -15.41 20.15
CA GLU A 49 -4.04 -14.59 20.81
C GLU A 49 -4.66 -13.39 21.54
N SER A 50 -5.83 -12.92 21.11
CA SER A 50 -6.54 -11.79 21.71
C SER A 50 -7.15 -12.11 23.08
N LEU A 51 -7.43 -13.39 23.37
CA LEU A 51 -8.01 -13.85 24.64
C LEU A 51 -6.97 -14.01 25.76
N LEU A 52 -5.69 -14.20 25.41
CA LEU A 52 -4.59 -14.35 26.36
C LEU A 52 -4.08 -13.01 26.92
N ALA A 53 -4.53 -11.91 26.33
CA ALA A 53 -3.94 -10.62 26.58
C ALA A 53 -4.81 -9.85 27.59
N GLU A 54 -4.49 -10.02 28.88
CA GLU A 54 -5.15 -9.39 30.01
C GLU A 54 -5.36 -7.86 29.87
N ASN A 55 -6.36 -7.43 30.61
CA ASN A 55 -6.98 -6.12 30.67
C ASN A 55 -6.02 -5.07 31.25
N THR A 56 -5.48 -4.16 30.44
CA THR A 56 -4.77 -2.98 30.97
C THR A 56 -5.17 -1.71 30.22
N ASN A 57 -6.09 -0.99 30.85
CA ASN A 57 -6.28 0.44 30.65
C ASN A 57 -4.99 1.17 31.05
N GLN A 58 -3.98 1.25 30.18
CA GLN A 58 -2.83 2.12 30.44
C GLN A 58 -2.12 2.52 29.15
N LYS A 59 -1.96 3.84 28.98
CA LYS A 59 -1.01 4.46 28.07
C LYS A 59 0.41 4.05 28.50
N GLY A 60 0.91 2.96 27.92
CA GLY A 60 2.29 2.53 28.07
C GLY A 60 2.59 1.47 27.01
N THR A 61 3.59 1.73 26.14
CA THR A 61 4.29 0.76 25.27
C THR A 61 3.52 -0.52 24.94
N ASN A 62 2.34 -0.37 24.33
CA ASN A 62 1.41 -1.48 24.18
C ASN A 62 1.64 -2.13 22.82
N TYR A 63 2.35 -3.25 22.80
CA TYR A 63 2.51 -4.09 21.61
C TYR A 63 1.16 -4.39 20.91
N LYS A 64 0.01 -4.36 21.63
CA LYS A 64 -1.33 -4.42 21.02
C LYS A 64 -1.64 -3.22 20.13
N TRP A 65 -1.26 -2.01 20.53
CA TRP A 65 -1.41 -0.81 19.69
C TRP A 65 -0.50 -0.88 18.47
N GLU A 66 0.75 -1.30 18.64
CA GLU A 66 1.66 -1.57 17.51
C GLU A 66 1.03 -2.55 16.51
N MET A 67 0.60 -3.72 17.00
CA MET A 67 -0.01 -4.76 16.16
C MET A 67 -1.32 -4.30 15.52
N ARG A 68 -2.17 -3.55 16.25
CA ARG A 68 -3.42 -3.02 15.71
C ARG A 68 -3.16 -2.04 14.57
N LYS A 69 -2.19 -1.12 14.73
CA LYS A 69 -1.81 -0.17 13.69
C LYS A 69 -1.31 -0.92 12.45
N ALA A 70 -0.35 -1.83 12.63
CA ALA A 70 0.20 -2.62 11.54
C ALA A 70 -0.89 -3.46 10.83
N SER A 71 -1.78 -4.09 11.60
CA SER A 71 -2.90 -4.88 11.05
C SER A 71 -3.84 -4.02 10.21
N ASN A 72 -4.23 -2.85 10.70
CA ASN A 72 -5.12 -1.94 9.97
C ASN A 72 -4.47 -1.41 8.69
N ILE A 73 -3.22 -0.93 8.77
CA ILE A 73 -2.49 -0.40 7.60
C ILE A 73 -2.34 -1.48 6.52
N LEU A 74 -1.83 -2.66 6.88
CA LEU A 74 -1.64 -3.76 5.93
C LEU A 74 -2.97 -4.27 5.36
N SER A 75 -4.02 -4.32 6.19
CA SER A 75 -5.37 -4.73 5.73
C SER A 75 -6.00 -3.71 4.79
N ASP A 76 -5.82 -2.41 5.05
CA ASP A 76 -6.34 -1.35 4.18
C ASP A 76 -5.65 -1.41 2.81
N LEU A 77 -4.31 -1.52 2.80
CA LEU A 77 -3.54 -1.69 1.57
C LEU A 77 -3.95 -2.96 0.81
N ALA A 78 -4.06 -4.10 1.50
CA ALA A 78 -4.45 -5.37 0.87
C ALA A 78 -5.89 -5.35 0.31
N GLN A 79 -6.78 -4.52 0.87
CA GLN A 79 -8.15 -4.37 0.42
C GLN A 79 -8.34 -3.25 -0.62
N GLY A 80 -7.27 -2.58 -1.05
CA GLY A 80 -7.36 -1.49 -2.01
C GLY A 80 -7.90 -0.18 -1.40
N LYS A 81 -7.98 -0.08 -0.07
CA LYS A 81 -8.49 1.11 0.64
C LYS A 81 -7.39 2.16 0.76
N SER A 82 -7.81 3.42 0.90
CA SER A 82 -6.88 4.48 1.32
C SER A 82 -6.50 4.23 2.76
N VAL A 83 -5.21 4.32 3.08
CA VAL A 83 -4.76 4.40 4.47
C VAL A 83 -5.23 5.75 5.02
N TRP A 84 -5.83 5.73 6.21
CA TRP A 84 -6.54 6.87 6.76
C TRP A 84 -5.54 7.86 7.36
N GLY A 85 -5.17 8.90 6.61
CA GLY A 85 -4.14 9.87 7.02
C GLY A 85 -4.43 10.69 8.28
N TYR A 86 -5.67 10.65 8.80
CA TYR A 86 -5.98 11.20 10.12
C TYR A 86 -5.78 10.20 11.26
N LEU A 87 -5.75 8.89 10.97
CA LEU A 87 -5.54 7.82 11.95
C LEU A 87 -4.06 7.44 12.09
N TYR A 88 -3.28 7.53 11.01
CA TYR A 88 -1.87 7.16 10.99
C TYR A 88 -1.05 8.23 10.31
N SER A 89 0.11 8.57 10.88
CA SER A 89 1.07 9.46 10.23
C SER A 89 1.74 8.73 9.05
N ASN A 90 2.30 9.48 8.11
CA ASN A 90 3.00 8.84 6.98
C ASN A 90 4.23 8.05 7.48
N GLU A 91 4.92 8.53 8.51
CA GLU A 91 6.06 7.84 9.14
C GLU A 91 5.64 6.50 9.76
N GLU A 92 4.43 6.42 10.33
CA GLU A 92 3.89 5.16 10.84
C GLU A 92 3.59 4.17 9.71
N VAL A 93 3.07 4.66 8.57
CA VAL A 93 2.84 3.83 7.37
C VAL A 93 4.15 3.33 6.81
N LEU A 94 5.15 4.20 6.65
CA LEU A 94 6.49 3.84 6.21
C LEU A 94 7.09 2.76 7.10
N SER A 95 7.07 2.97 8.42
CA SER A 95 7.63 2.03 9.38
C SER A 95 6.96 0.66 9.32
N VAL A 96 5.65 0.60 9.11
CA VAL A 96 4.94 -0.68 8.93
C VAL A 96 5.32 -1.37 7.63
N CYS A 97 5.44 -0.62 6.52
CA CYS A 97 5.90 -1.13 5.24
C CYS A 97 7.34 -1.69 5.33
N GLU A 98 8.28 -0.92 5.90
CA GLU A 98 9.68 -1.34 6.08
C GLU A 98 9.78 -2.60 6.92
N LYS A 99 8.95 -2.72 7.97
CA LYS A 99 8.91 -3.88 8.86
C LYS A 99 8.52 -5.18 8.15
N VAL A 100 7.75 -5.09 7.06
CA VAL A 100 7.43 -6.23 6.21
C VAL A 100 8.31 -6.29 4.96
N GLY A 101 9.43 -5.56 4.91
CA GLY A 101 10.36 -5.59 3.78
C GLY A 101 9.94 -4.79 2.56
N ILE A 102 9.00 -3.84 2.71
CA ILE A 102 8.60 -2.91 1.65
C ILE A 102 9.38 -1.60 1.79
N SER A 103 10.12 -1.22 0.76
CA SER A 103 10.84 0.06 0.66
C SER A 103 10.09 1.07 -0.23
N PRO A 104 10.42 2.37 -0.14
CA PRO A 104 9.95 3.38 -1.09
C PRO A 104 10.13 2.96 -2.55
N GLY A 105 9.19 3.37 -3.40
CA GLY A 105 9.05 2.90 -4.78
C GLY A 105 7.74 2.14 -5.00
N PHE A 106 7.61 1.52 -6.18
CA PHE A 106 6.46 0.66 -6.47
C PHE A 106 6.52 -0.59 -5.61
N PHE A 107 5.38 -0.93 -5.01
CA PHE A 107 5.21 -2.16 -4.28
C PHE A 107 3.85 -2.76 -4.60
N SER A 108 3.70 -4.06 -4.33
CA SER A 108 2.41 -4.71 -4.44
C SER A 108 2.08 -5.56 -3.22
N ILE A 109 0.79 -5.73 -2.97
CA ILE A 109 0.28 -6.56 -1.90
C ILE A 109 -0.82 -7.47 -2.45
N ASP A 110 -0.68 -8.77 -2.23
CA ASP A 110 -1.74 -9.75 -2.44
C ASP A 110 -1.87 -10.59 -1.18
N ALA A 111 -3.01 -10.44 -0.51
CA ALA A 111 -3.35 -11.20 0.69
C ALA A 111 -4.69 -11.92 0.54
N GLY A 112 -4.99 -12.38 -0.69
CA GLY A 112 -6.18 -13.16 -1.01
C GLY A 112 -7.41 -12.35 -1.43
N ALA A 113 -7.32 -11.01 -1.44
CA ALA A 113 -8.34 -10.11 -2.00
C ALA A 113 -7.99 -9.59 -3.41
N GLY A 114 -6.98 -10.21 -4.04
CA GLY A 114 -6.39 -9.79 -5.30
C GLY A 114 -5.22 -8.83 -5.11
N LYS A 115 -4.27 -8.89 -6.05
CA LYS A 115 -3.10 -8.02 -6.09
C LYS A 115 -3.51 -6.55 -6.20
N ARG A 116 -2.85 -5.70 -5.42
CA ARG A 116 -2.95 -4.24 -5.47
C ARG A 116 -1.57 -3.64 -5.63
N THR A 117 -1.46 -2.61 -6.48
CA THR A 117 -0.19 -1.92 -6.73
C THR A 117 -0.25 -0.50 -6.17
N TYR A 118 0.82 -0.13 -5.48
CA TYR A 118 0.96 1.15 -4.82
C TYR A 118 2.33 1.75 -5.11
N LEU A 119 2.43 3.07 -5.00
CA LEU A 119 3.68 3.80 -4.88
C LEU A 119 3.84 4.26 -3.42
N LEU A 120 4.89 3.82 -2.75
CA LEU A 120 5.32 4.32 -1.44
C LEU A 120 6.34 5.43 -1.65
N GLN A 121 6.07 6.62 -1.11
CA GLN A 121 7.02 7.74 -1.13
C GLN A 121 7.93 7.68 0.09
N GLU A 122 9.10 8.32 0.02
CA GLU A 122 10.05 8.49 1.15
C GLU A 122 9.40 9.15 2.38
N SER A 123 8.36 9.94 2.18
CA SER A 123 7.58 10.53 3.28
C SER A 123 6.71 9.51 4.02
N GLY A 124 6.48 8.33 3.42
CA GLY A 124 5.53 7.31 3.88
C GLY A 124 4.13 7.40 3.29
N LYS A 125 3.87 8.42 2.45
CA LYS A 125 2.61 8.53 1.71
C LYS A 125 2.47 7.39 0.72
N THR A 126 1.30 6.76 0.69
CA THR A 126 0.95 5.72 -0.28
C THR A 126 0.01 6.25 -1.34
N ILE A 127 0.26 5.91 -2.61
CA ILE A 127 -0.59 6.25 -3.75
C ILE A 127 -1.08 4.96 -4.37
N ASN A 128 -2.40 4.75 -4.41
CA ASN A 128 -2.98 3.64 -5.15
C ASN A 128 -2.82 3.91 -6.65
N VAL A 129 -2.04 3.08 -7.33
CA VAL A 129 -1.64 3.29 -8.73
C VAL A 129 -2.85 3.18 -9.66
N ASP A 130 -3.69 2.16 -9.48
CA ASP A 130 -4.90 1.95 -10.30
C ASP A 130 -5.87 3.14 -10.17
N ALA A 131 -6.09 3.59 -8.93
CA ALA A 131 -6.95 4.75 -8.67
C ALA A 131 -6.36 6.04 -9.27
N LYS A 132 -5.04 6.19 -9.24
CA LYS A 132 -4.36 7.35 -9.82
C LYS A 132 -4.42 7.34 -11.34
N ILE A 133 -4.19 6.20 -11.97
CA ILE A 133 -4.33 6.01 -13.43
C ILE A 133 -5.76 6.32 -13.86
N LYS A 134 -6.75 5.76 -13.17
CA LYS A 134 -8.16 6.06 -13.44
C LYS A 134 -8.43 7.56 -13.35
N GLN A 135 -7.96 8.22 -12.30
CA GLN A 135 -8.12 9.67 -12.16
C GLN A 135 -7.51 10.43 -13.35
N LEU A 136 -6.30 10.06 -13.79
CA LEU A 136 -5.63 10.72 -14.91
C LEU A 136 -6.42 10.55 -16.22
N ASN A 137 -6.97 9.36 -16.44
CA ASN A 137 -7.74 9.04 -17.65
C ASN A 137 -9.12 9.72 -17.63
N ASP A 138 -9.75 9.88 -16.45
CA ASP A 138 -11.08 10.50 -16.31
C ASP A 138 -11.06 12.04 -16.53
N ILE A 139 -9.89 12.69 -16.45
CA ILE A 139 -9.75 14.14 -16.63
C ILE A 139 -9.75 14.48 -18.12
N ASN A 140 -10.62 15.40 -18.54
CA ASN A 140 -10.48 16.09 -19.82
C ASN A 140 -9.42 17.19 -19.68
N TRP A 141 -8.23 16.92 -20.21
CA TRP A 141 -7.07 17.79 -20.12
C TRP A 141 -7.18 19.05 -20.99
N ILE A 142 -7.94 18.99 -22.10
CA ILE A 142 -8.19 20.15 -22.96
C ILE A 142 -9.04 21.18 -22.21
N GLU A 143 -10.09 20.75 -21.49
CA GLU A 143 -10.96 21.64 -20.72
C GLU A 143 -10.22 22.39 -19.60
N ILE A 144 -9.10 21.85 -19.11
CA ILE A 144 -8.25 22.48 -18.08
C ILE A 144 -7.03 23.22 -18.66
N GLY A 145 -7.01 23.42 -19.98
CA GLY A 145 -6.11 24.34 -20.68
C GLY A 145 -4.90 23.71 -21.37
N TYR A 146 -4.86 22.39 -21.55
CA TYR A 146 -3.87 21.72 -22.39
C TYR A 146 -4.35 21.59 -23.84
N LYS A 147 -3.47 21.15 -24.74
CA LYS A 147 -3.75 20.96 -26.16
C LYS A 147 -3.66 19.50 -26.56
N GLU A 148 -4.45 19.10 -27.55
CA GLU A 148 -4.27 17.80 -28.22
C GLU A 148 -2.80 17.64 -28.66
N GLY A 149 -2.23 16.45 -28.42
CA GLY A 149 -0.82 16.16 -28.67
C GLY A 149 0.16 16.54 -27.55
N ASP A 150 -0.25 17.35 -26.55
CA ASP A 150 0.59 17.58 -25.38
C ASP A 150 0.86 16.25 -24.66
N THR A 151 2.12 16.02 -24.28
CA THR A 151 2.57 14.71 -23.76
C THR A 151 2.84 14.76 -22.26
N PHE A 152 2.22 13.85 -21.53
CA PHE A 152 2.46 13.58 -20.12
C PHE A 152 3.47 12.47 -19.97
N SER A 153 4.41 12.61 -19.03
CA SER A 153 5.22 11.47 -18.59
C SER A 153 4.59 10.91 -17.33
N VAL A 154 3.85 9.80 -17.44
CA VAL A 154 3.27 9.10 -16.30
C VAL A 154 4.18 7.93 -15.95
N TYR A 155 4.84 8.02 -14.80
CA TYR A 155 5.72 6.98 -14.28
C TYR A 155 6.81 6.54 -15.27
N GLY A 156 7.32 7.51 -16.04
CA GLY A 156 8.38 7.33 -17.02
C GLY A 156 7.91 6.87 -18.41
N LYS A 157 6.61 6.66 -18.62
CA LYS A 157 6.03 6.44 -19.95
C LYS A 157 5.31 7.68 -20.45
N GLU A 158 5.35 7.89 -21.75
CA GLU A 158 4.76 9.06 -22.40
C GLU A 158 3.36 8.77 -22.95
N TYR A 159 2.42 9.69 -22.67
CA TYR A 159 1.03 9.62 -23.13
C TYR A 159 0.61 10.99 -23.66
N ALA A 160 0.24 11.03 -24.94
CA ALA A 160 -0.28 12.23 -25.57
C ALA A 160 -1.78 12.39 -25.30
N ILE A 161 -2.24 13.62 -25.12
CA ILE A 161 -3.66 13.95 -25.11
C ILE A 161 -4.25 13.63 -26.49
N ASP A 162 -5.29 12.80 -26.53
CA ASP A 162 -6.03 12.49 -27.75
C ASP A 162 -7.08 13.57 -28.11
N SER A 163 -7.74 13.40 -29.25
CA SER A 163 -8.78 14.34 -29.72
C SER A 163 -10.01 14.44 -28.81
N SER A 164 -10.21 13.48 -27.90
CA SER A 164 -11.26 13.54 -26.88
C SER A 164 -10.84 14.31 -25.63
N GLY A 165 -9.55 14.66 -25.52
CA GLY A 165 -8.97 15.42 -24.42
C GLY A 165 -8.40 14.55 -23.30
N HIS A 166 -8.24 13.25 -23.50
CA HIS A 166 -7.83 12.30 -22.46
C HIS A 166 -6.43 11.72 -22.72
N ILE A 167 -5.74 11.31 -21.66
CA ILE A 167 -4.51 10.50 -21.73
C ILE A 167 -4.90 9.08 -21.31
N ASN A 168 -4.85 8.11 -22.22
CA ASN A 168 -5.34 6.75 -21.99
C ASN A 168 -4.23 5.87 -21.39
N VAL A 169 -3.86 6.11 -20.14
CA VAL A 169 -2.80 5.35 -19.46
C VAL A 169 -3.26 3.91 -19.23
N SER A 170 -2.45 2.93 -19.63
CA SER A 170 -2.73 1.51 -19.37
C SER A 170 -2.22 1.11 -17.99
N ALA A 171 -3.02 0.33 -17.26
CA ALA A 171 -2.60 -0.27 -15.99
C ALA A 171 -1.63 -1.45 -16.18
N GLU A 172 -1.53 -1.99 -17.41
CA GLU A 172 -0.63 -3.10 -17.76
C GLU A 172 0.78 -2.62 -18.16
N ASP A 173 1.01 -1.32 -18.18
CA ASP A 173 2.30 -0.76 -18.57
C ASP A 173 3.37 -0.98 -17.50
N GLU A 174 4.57 -1.39 -17.94
CA GLU A 174 5.74 -1.44 -17.08
C GLU A 174 6.29 -0.04 -16.83
N PHE A 175 6.16 0.43 -15.58
CA PHE A 175 6.59 1.76 -15.16
C PHE A 175 8.06 1.79 -14.71
N ILE A 176 8.80 2.80 -15.18
CA ILE A 176 10.26 2.92 -14.97
C ILE A 176 10.63 4.12 -14.07
N SER A 177 9.65 4.91 -13.62
CA SER A 177 9.83 6.05 -12.73
C SER A 177 8.65 6.19 -11.78
N THR A 178 8.83 6.87 -10.66
CA THR A 178 7.78 7.15 -9.66
C THR A 178 7.12 8.51 -9.87
N GLU A 179 7.60 9.31 -10.83
CA GLU A 179 7.15 10.67 -11.07
C GLU A 179 6.04 10.75 -12.13
N ILE A 180 5.17 11.76 -11.99
CA ILE A 180 4.26 12.20 -13.06
C ILE A 180 4.68 13.61 -13.46
N LYS A 181 5.06 13.80 -14.72
CA LYS A 181 5.44 15.09 -15.30
C LYS A 181 4.36 15.56 -16.25
N TYR A 182 3.95 16.80 -16.05
CA TYR A 182 2.92 17.45 -16.84
C TYR A 182 3.58 18.23 -17.98
N PRO A 183 2.94 18.30 -19.17
CA PRO A 183 3.44 19.12 -20.25
C PRO A 183 3.50 20.59 -19.83
N SER A 184 4.48 21.32 -20.37
CA SER A 184 4.62 22.75 -20.14
C SER A 184 3.41 23.48 -20.74
N ARG A 185 2.68 24.24 -19.93
CA ARG A 185 1.63 25.12 -20.46
C ARG A 185 2.29 26.23 -21.26
N SER A 186 1.94 26.35 -22.53
CA SER A 186 2.21 27.60 -23.26
C SER A 186 1.31 28.68 -22.63
N ILE A 187 1.91 29.60 -21.87
CA ILE A 187 1.23 30.78 -21.32
C ILE A 187 0.83 31.71 -22.47
#